data_AF-A0A1B8F378-F1
#
_entry.id   AF-A0A1B8F378-F1
#
_cell.length_a   1.000
_cell.length_b   1.000
_cell.length_c   1.000
_cell.angle_alpha   90.00
_cell.angle_beta   90.00
_cell.angle_gamma   90.00
#
_symmetry.space_group_name_H-M   'P 1'
#
loop_
_entity.id
_entity.type
_entity.pdbx_description
1 polymer ?
#
loop_
_entity_poly.entity_id
_entity_poly.type
_entity_poly.pdbx_seq_one_letter_code
_entity_poly.pdbx_strand_id
1 'polypeptide(L)'
;MEQISIYIARGLLIESTQPTWLYATASEHAVFYQYNFNGASNIFAGMLQTEPPYFQPTPSPPAPFEAVVGKFSGDPDYSCVATNEFSGCDESWAVIIRNSADIFIAGAGIYSWFSTYSQDCIDTQECQKSLMLLDSNFANIRIQNLVTIGTKYMAVISGEGILAIDNLNVKAHPYWSQVSILDVKSNGAQFNELIWIDPAIWEMDQPQFTCSPPCNVKIPPWTGATSTVNYPLLTVSDGTWTSTITKAPLTITKWVFDVVTLTHDGTINKNKRQGFEGFWPVLATTPYWPAVVYTGGLDGLPTTTAPTVPFPTPPPSIGTGAPAPPSGSWPKRFVQPVVGTSDSPWVNECAYFDFDCKGSPFYAGEGSFPLNDPYGDPGDDDENSDDLQTTCPIETTSTSSSSTKTTMTSVTTSAAPAPSPYETGNTMNNTVSCYGRGETTEHTRMVSAATSFCNSIENDDLVEGYFRSIDFPYPYNGGLGTVSITVSLIYSELGAAKI
;
A
#
# COMPACT_ATOMS: atom_id res chain seq x y z
N MET A 1 -38.02 -16.11 -5.97
CA MET A 1 -37.04 -15.69 -7.00
C MET A 1 -36.23 -16.92 -7.38
N GLU A 2 -35.90 -17.11 -8.65
CA GLU A 2 -35.11 -18.27 -9.12
C GLU A 2 -33.62 -17.96 -9.02
N GLN A 3 -32.83 -18.89 -8.47
CA GLN A 3 -31.37 -18.76 -8.42
C GLN A 3 -30.76 -19.22 -9.75
N ILE A 4 -29.70 -18.56 -10.19
CA ILE A 4 -29.00 -18.87 -11.45
C ILE A 4 -27.50 -19.02 -11.21
N SER A 5 -26.79 -19.67 -12.14
CA SER A 5 -25.33 -19.78 -12.15
C SER A 5 -24.75 -18.89 -13.24
N ILE A 6 -24.04 -17.82 -12.86
CA ILE A 6 -23.27 -16.98 -13.77
C ILE A 6 -21.80 -17.07 -13.36
N TYR A 7 -20.92 -17.37 -14.30
CA TYR A 7 -19.49 -17.53 -14.03
C TYR A 7 -18.76 -16.23 -14.38
N ILE A 8 -18.18 -15.58 -13.38
CA ILE A 8 -17.31 -14.40 -13.51
C ILE A 8 -15.99 -14.72 -12.81
N ALA A 9 -14.84 -14.56 -13.47
CA ALA A 9 -13.57 -15.01 -12.89
C ALA A 9 -13.16 -14.21 -11.64
N ARG A 10 -13.33 -12.89 -11.66
CA ARG A 10 -12.73 -11.95 -10.69
C ARG A 10 -13.73 -10.84 -10.35
N GLY A 11 -13.74 -10.42 -9.08
CA GLY A 11 -14.30 -9.16 -8.63
C GLY A 11 -13.31 -8.02 -8.83
N LEU A 12 -13.10 -7.20 -7.80
CA LEU A 12 -12.23 -6.04 -7.83
C LEU A 12 -10.77 -6.39 -7.49
N LEU A 13 -9.86 -6.14 -8.43
CA LEU A 13 -8.41 -6.14 -8.21
C LEU A 13 -7.93 -4.70 -7.94
N ILE A 14 -7.21 -4.51 -6.84
CA ILE A 14 -6.65 -3.23 -6.41
C ILE A 14 -5.13 -3.38 -6.32
N GLU A 15 -4.42 -2.71 -7.23
CA GLU A 15 -2.95 -2.63 -7.24
C GLU A 15 -2.48 -1.16 -7.07
N SER A 16 -3.40 -0.27 -6.71
CA SER A 16 -3.11 1.15 -6.46
C SER A 16 -2.24 1.33 -5.21
N THR A 17 -1.19 2.14 -5.34
CA THR A 17 -0.39 2.67 -4.23
C THR A 17 -0.70 4.13 -3.91
N GLN A 18 -1.63 4.74 -4.66
CA GLN A 18 -2.10 6.10 -4.45
C GLN A 18 -3.39 6.12 -3.62
N PRO A 19 -3.70 7.24 -2.94
CA PRO A 19 -4.92 7.40 -2.14
C PRO A 19 -6.17 6.92 -2.88
N THR A 20 -6.79 5.86 -2.36
CA THR A 20 -7.95 5.19 -2.96
C THR A 20 -9.01 4.99 -1.90
N TRP A 21 -10.26 5.38 -2.20
CA TRP A 21 -11.39 5.28 -1.27
C TRP A 21 -12.50 4.38 -1.82
N LEU A 22 -12.80 3.31 -1.08
CA LEU A 22 -13.86 2.35 -1.37
C LEU A 22 -15.02 2.54 -0.38
N TYR A 23 -15.79 3.61 -0.57
CA TYR A 23 -16.96 3.92 0.25
C TYR A 23 -18.15 3.01 -0.10
N ALA A 24 -18.64 2.24 0.87
CA ALA A 24 -19.82 1.38 0.79
C ALA A 24 -19.87 0.48 -0.46
N THR A 25 -18.73 -0.07 -0.88
CA THR A 25 -18.64 -0.92 -2.07
C THR A 25 -18.98 -2.37 -1.74
N ALA A 26 -19.65 -3.05 -2.68
CA ALA A 26 -19.89 -4.47 -2.67
C ALA A 26 -19.24 -5.13 -3.90
N SER A 27 -18.74 -6.35 -3.74
CA SER A 27 -18.35 -7.22 -4.84
C SER A 27 -18.78 -8.64 -4.48
N GLU A 28 -19.50 -9.30 -5.39
CA GLU A 28 -20.16 -10.57 -5.08
C GLU A 28 -20.06 -11.54 -6.27
N HIS A 29 -20.11 -12.83 -5.93
CA HIS A 29 -20.34 -13.95 -6.84
C HIS A 29 -19.28 -14.16 -7.95
N ALA A 30 -18.10 -13.56 -7.82
CA ALA A 30 -16.93 -13.94 -8.63
C ALA A 30 -16.29 -15.25 -8.15
N VAL A 31 -15.70 -16.02 -9.05
CA VAL A 31 -15.18 -17.37 -8.81
C VAL A 31 -13.85 -17.35 -8.03
N PHE A 32 -12.94 -16.40 -8.29
CA PHE A 32 -11.62 -16.40 -7.66
C PHE A 32 -11.55 -15.62 -6.34
N TYR A 33 -11.99 -14.36 -6.39
CA TYR A 33 -12.00 -13.42 -5.28
C TYR A 33 -13.03 -12.32 -5.52
N GLN A 34 -13.59 -11.77 -4.44
CA GLN A 34 -14.41 -10.57 -4.52
C GLN A 34 -13.57 -9.29 -4.45
N TYR A 35 -12.65 -9.18 -3.47
CA TYR A 35 -11.63 -8.14 -3.42
C TYR A 35 -10.23 -8.74 -3.36
N ASN A 36 -9.29 -8.13 -4.08
CA ASN A 36 -7.89 -8.53 -4.06
C ASN A 36 -6.99 -7.30 -4.05
N PHE A 37 -6.41 -7.00 -2.89
CA PHE A 37 -5.42 -5.95 -2.68
C PHE A 37 -4.04 -6.57 -2.87
N ASN A 38 -3.44 -6.36 -4.05
CA ASN A 38 -2.17 -6.96 -4.43
C ASN A 38 -1.11 -5.88 -4.63
N GLY A 39 -0.13 -5.80 -3.72
CA GLY A 39 0.90 -4.76 -3.78
C GLY A 39 0.42 -3.35 -3.38
N ALA A 40 -0.85 -3.20 -2.99
CA ALA A 40 -1.54 -1.93 -2.78
C ALA A 40 -1.07 -1.15 -1.54
N SER A 41 -1.33 0.15 -1.53
CA SER A 41 -1.12 1.04 -0.37
C SER A 41 -1.95 2.32 -0.47
N ASN A 42 -2.13 3.01 0.65
CA ASN A 42 -2.94 4.22 0.82
C ASN A 42 -4.43 3.99 0.52
N ILE A 43 -4.98 2.92 1.11
CA ILE A 43 -6.37 2.51 0.85
C ILE A 43 -7.25 2.79 2.08
N PHE A 44 -8.35 3.51 1.87
CA PHE A 44 -9.49 3.51 2.78
C PHE A 44 -10.62 2.68 2.17
N ALA A 45 -11.26 1.81 2.95
CA ALA A 45 -12.46 1.10 2.56
C ALA A 45 -13.48 1.10 3.71
N GLY A 46 -14.78 1.18 3.44
CA GLY A 46 -15.78 1.08 4.50
C GLY A 46 -17.21 1.45 4.06
N MET A 47 -18.23 0.63 4.33
CA MET A 47 -18.15 -0.81 4.65
C MET A 47 -17.89 -1.60 3.35
N LEU A 48 -17.04 -2.64 3.40
CA LEU A 48 -16.97 -3.63 2.32
C LEU A 48 -18.08 -4.69 2.52
N GLN A 49 -18.69 -5.17 1.43
CA GLN A 49 -19.57 -6.34 1.46
C GLN A 49 -19.17 -7.38 0.41
N THR A 50 -19.30 -8.67 0.73
CA THR A 50 -19.01 -9.77 -0.21
C THR A 50 -19.83 -11.04 0.03
N GLU A 51 -20.10 -11.78 -1.05
CA GLU A 51 -20.57 -13.18 -1.04
C GLU A 51 -19.84 -14.01 -2.12
N PRO A 52 -19.47 -15.29 -1.87
CA PRO A 52 -19.02 -16.21 -2.91
C PRO A 52 -20.22 -16.69 -3.76
N PRO A 53 -20.00 -17.11 -5.00
CA PRO A 53 -21.09 -17.60 -5.85
C PRO A 53 -21.72 -18.89 -5.31
N TYR A 54 -23.04 -18.89 -5.15
CA TYR A 54 -23.80 -19.94 -4.43
C TYR A 54 -23.67 -21.36 -4.99
N PHE A 55 -23.17 -21.51 -6.22
CA PHE A 55 -22.90 -22.82 -6.83
C PHE A 55 -21.63 -23.46 -6.29
N GLN A 56 -20.65 -22.70 -5.78
CA GLN A 56 -19.43 -23.26 -5.20
C GLN A 56 -19.77 -24.15 -3.98
N PRO A 57 -19.01 -25.23 -3.73
CA PRO A 57 -17.84 -25.73 -4.45
C PRO A 57 -18.17 -26.61 -5.69
N THR A 58 -19.34 -26.44 -6.33
CA THR A 58 -19.76 -27.22 -7.51
C THR A 58 -20.01 -26.34 -8.75
N PRO A 59 -18.99 -26.07 -9.60
CA PRO A 59 -17.61 -26.52 -9.46
C PRO A 59 -16.80 -25.60 -8.51
N SER A 60 -15.69 -26.12 -8.01
CA SER A 60 -14.76 -25.38 -7.15
C SER A 60 -13.90 -24.44 -7.98
N PRO A 61 -13.39 -23.33 -7.41
CA PRO A 61 -12.43 -22.51 -8.12
C PRO A 61 -11.14 -23.32 -8.40
N PRO A 62 -10.45 -23.07 -9.53
CA PRO A 62 -10.66 -21.98 -10.48
C PRO A 62 -11.66 -22.29 -11.62
N ALA A 63 -12.38 -23.41 -11.62
CA ALA A 63 -13.27 -23.76 -12.73
C ALA A 63 -14.41 -22.74 -12.92
N PRO A 64 -14.81 -22.38 -14.16
CA PRO A 64 -14.32 -22.88 -15.46
C PRO A 64 -13.20 -22.01 -16.09
N PHE A 65 -12.38 -21.36 -15.26
CA PHE A 65 -11.41 -20.33 -15.64
C PHE A 65 -9.94 -20.76 -15.48
N GLU A 66 -9.65 -22.07 -15.46
CA GLU A 66 -8.30 -22.65 -15.35
C GLU A 66 -7.30 -21.99 -16.32
N ALA A 67 -7.70 -21.78 -17.57
CA ALA A 67 -6.86 -21.23 -18.63
C ALA A 67 -6.50 -19.73 -18.47
N VAL A 68 -7.11 -19.03 -17.51
CA VAL A 68 -6.83 -17.61 -17.24
C VAL A 68 -6.30 -17.34 -15.83
N VAL A 69 -6.02 -18.37 -15.02
CA VAL A 69 -5.30 -18.22 -13.74
C VAL A 69 -3.91 -17.62 -13.99
N GLY A 70 -3.47 -16.70 -13.13
CA GLY A 70 -2.17 -16.03 -13.23
C GLY A 70 -2.06 -15.02 -14.39
N LYS A 71 -3.16 -14.67 -15.05
CA LYS A 71 -3.20 -13.56 -16.02
C LYS A 71 -3.09 -12.19 -15.35
N PHE A 72 -3.44 -12.11 -14.06
CA PHE A 72 -3.19 -10.96 -13.21
C PHE A 72 -2.29 -11.36 -12.04
N SER A 73 -1.39 -10.46 -11.66
CA SER A 73 -0.34 -10.66 -10.65
C SER A 73 -0.85 -11.11 -9.28
N GLY A 74 -2.09 -10.75 -8.93
CA GLY A 74 -2.70 -11.10 -7.64
C GLY A 74 -3.50 -12.40 -7.62
N ASP A 75 -3.72 -13.07 -8.75
CA ASP A 75 -4.57 -14.27 -8.80
C ASP A 75 -4.07 -15.37 -7.82
N PRO A 76 -4.95 -16.09 -7.12
CA PRO A 76 -4.55 -17.28 -6.37
C PRO A 76 -3.96 -18.35 -7.30
N ASP A 77 -2.95 -19.08 -6.83
CA ASP A 77 -2.25 -20.09 -7.66
C ASP A 77 -3.04 -21.38 -7.89
N TYR A 78 -4.09 -21.61 -7.09
CA TYR A 78 -4.91 -22.83 -7.08
C TYR A 78 -4.08 -24.13 -7.09
N SER A 79 -3.00 -24.15 -6.32
CA SER A 79 -2.16 -25.34 -6.10
C SER A 79 -2.86 -26.48 -5.35
N CYS A 80 -4.04 -26.21 -4.77
CA CYS A 80 -5.05 -27.17 -4.27
C CYS A 80 -4.53 -28.42 -3.55
N VAL A 81 -3.58 -28.23 -2.63
CA VAL A 81 -3.09 -29.29 -1.75
C VAL A 81 -4.17 -29.66 -0.74
N ALA A 82 -4.69 -30.89 -0.79
CA ALA A 82 -5.85 -31.32 0.01
C ALA A 82 -5.67 -31.20 1.54
N THR A 83 -4.44 -31.17 2.05
CA THR A 83 -4.13 -30.95 3.48
C THR A 83 -4.05 -29.47 3.87
N ASN A 84 -4.11 -28.55 2.91
CA ASN A 84 -4.10 -27.11 3.17
C ASN A 84 -5.54 -26.56 3.20
N GLU A 85 -6.07 -26.35 4.40
CA GLU A 85 -7.38 -25.74 4.60
C GLU A 85 -7.45 -24.26 4.18
N PHE A 86 -6.30 -23.61 3.96
CA PHE A 86 -6.18 -22.20 3.56
C PHE A 86 -5.82 -22.03 2.08
N SER A 87 -6.04 -23.06 1.26
CA SER A 87 -5.75 -23.03 -0.18
C SER A 87 -6.73 -22.19 -1.01
N GLY A 88 -7.94 -21.92 -0.49
CA GLY A 88 -9.01 -21.23 -1.23
C GLY A 88 -9.51 -22.02 -2.44
N CYS A 89 -9.29 -23.33 -2.47
CA CYS A 89 -9.75 -24.23 -3.53
C CYS A 89 -11.14 -24.85 -3.24
N ASP A 90 -11.76 -24.49 -2.13
CA ASP A 90 -13.14 -24.79 -1.80
C ASP A 90 -14.08 -23.75 -2.43
N GLU A 91 -13.98 -22.48 -2.02
CA GLU A 91 -14.81 -21.38 -2.52
C GLU A 91 -13.98 -20.09 -2.69
N SER A 92 -14.54 -19.12 -3.42
CA SER A 92 -13.90 -17.84 -3.71
C SER A 92 -13.50 -17.08 -2.45
N TRP A 93 -12.31 -16.49 -2.45
CA TRP A 93 -11.93 -15.55 -1.39
C TRP A 93 -12.90 -14.36 -1.33
N ALA A 94 -13.25 -13.91 -0.13
CA ALA A 94 -13.94 -12.62 0.04
C ALA A 94 -12.95 -11.48 -0.15
N VAL A 95 -11.84 -11.51 0.61
CA VAL A 95 -10.81 -10.48 0.56
C VAL A 95 -9.43 -11.14 0.60
N ILE A 96 -8.60 -10.86 -0.39
CA ILE A 96 -7.17 -11.14 -0.37
C ILE A 96 -6.45 -9.82 -0.11
N ILE A 97 -5.52 -9.80 0.84
CA ILE A 97 -4.55 -8.71 0.99
C ILE A 97 -3.16 -9.34 0.99
N ARG A 98 -2.36 -9.01 -0.04
CA ARG A 98 -1.01 -9.52 -0.26
C ARG A 98 -0.04 -8.41 -0.57
N ASN A 99 1.17 -8.49 -0.02
CA ASN A 99 2.29 -7.57 -0.30
C ASN A 99 1.90 -6.07 -0.17
N SER A 100 0.93 -5.77 0.68
CA SER A 100 0.28 -4.47 0.79
C SER A 100 0.62 -3.78 2.11
N ALA A 101 0.38 -2.47 2.18
CA ALA A 101 0.62 -1.61 3.35
C ALA A 101 -0.50 -0.56 3.48
N ASP A 102 -0.65 0.09 4.63
CA ASP A 102 -1.48 1.30 4.77
C ASP A 102 -2.92 1.14 4.24
N ILE A 103 -3.59 0.06 4.68
CA ILE A 103 -4.97 -0.26 4.32
C ILE A 103 -5.84 -0.20 5.58
N PHE A 104 -6.77 0.76 5.61
CA PHE A 104 -7.77 0.85 6.66
C PHE A 104 -9.16 0.46 6.15
N ILE A 105 -9.68 -0.65 6.67
CA ILE A 105 -11.02 -1.15 6.38
C ILE A 105 -11.94 -0.84 7.57
N ALA A 106 -12.70 0.24 7.47
CA ALA A 106 -13.68 0.71 8.44
C ALA A 106 -15.02 -0.05 8.30
N GLY A 107 -14.98 -1.34 8.59
CA GLY A 107 -16.12 -2.27 8.47
C GLY A 107 -16.00 -3.19 7.26
N ALA A 108 -16.21 -4.48 7.48
CA ALA A 108 -16.33 -5.48 6.42
C ALA A 108 -17.37 -6.54 6.80
N GLY A 109 -18.42 -6.69 5.98
CA GLY A 109 -19.40 -7.76 6.08
C GLY A 109 -19.15 -8.80 4.99
N ILE A 110 -18.43 -9.87 5.32
CA ILE A 110 -18.02 -10.88 4.35
C ILE A 110 -18.64 -12.23 4.69
N TYR A 111 -19.43 -12.81 3.79
CA TYR A 111 -20.34 -13.91 4.11
C TYR A 111 -20.12 -15.09 3.17
N SER A 112 -20.27 -16.33 3.65
CA SER A 112 -20.67 -17.47 2.81
C SER A 112 -21.99 -18.02 3.36
N TRP A 113 -22.95 -18.27 2.47
CA TRP A 113 -24.33 -18.63 2.82
C TRP A 113 -24.76 -20.00 2.32
N PHE A 114 -24.00 -20.56 1.38
CA PHE A 114 -24.39 -21.73 0.62
C PHE A 114 -23.19 -22.64 0.41
N SER A 115 -23.46 -23.94 0.29
CA SER A 115 -22.55 -24.88 -0.34
C SER A 115 -23.37 -25.67 -1.38
N THR A 116 -23.07 -25.49 -2.65
CA THR A 116 -23.85 -26.04 -3.79
C THR A 116 -25.36 -25.76 -3.65
N TYR A 117 -25.72 -24.49 -3.45
CA TYR A 117 -27.08 -23.99 -3.21
C TYR A 117 -27.81 -24.51 -1.94
N SER A 118 -27.20 -25.37 -1.10
CA SER A 118 -27.76 -25.69 0.23
C SER A 118 -27.26 -24.73 1.30
N GLN A 119 -28.14 -24.38 2.25
CA GLN A 119 -27.84 -23.52 3.41
C GLN A 119 -27.57 -24.32 4.71
N ASP A 120 -27.59 -25.66 4.66
CA ASP A 120 -27.42 -26.53 5.85
C ASP A 120 -26.09 -26.29 6.60
N CYS A 121 -25.11 -25.68 5.93
CA CYS A 121 -23.76 -25.41 6.41
C CYS A 121 -23.62 -24.16 7.30
N ILE A 122 -24.64 -23.27 7.35
CA ILE A 122 -24.56 -21.99 8.07
C ILE A 122 -24.46 -22.21 9.58
N ASP A 123 -25.34 -23.04 10.14
CA ASP A 123 -25.40 -23.29 11.59
C ASP A 123 -24.13 -23.95 12.13
N THR A 124 -23.43 -24.71 11.29
CA THR A 124 -22.13 -25.31 11.63
C THR A 124 -20.94 -24.38 11.36
N GLN A 125 -21.13 -23.28 10.63
CA GLN A 125 -20.06 -22.40 10.12
C GLN A 125 -19.08 -23.14 9.19
N GLU A 126 -19.59 -24.00 8.31
CA GLU A 126 -18.78 -24.87 7.43
C GLU A 126 -19.22 -24.80 5.96
N CYS A 127 -19.76 -23.66 5.50
CA CYS A 127 -20.02 -23.45 4.07
C CYS A 127 -18.69 -23.26 3.32
N GLN A 128 -17.85 -22.39 3.87
CA GLN A 128 -16.51 -22.09 3.38
C GLN A 128 -15.46 -22.30 4.47
N LYS A 129 -14.21 -22.62 4.11
CA LYS A 129 -13.11 -22.74 5.07
C LYS A 129 -12.61 -21.37 5.53
N SER A 130 -12.31 -20.46 4.62
CA SER A 130 -11.70 -19.17 4.94
C SER A 130 -12.09 -18.05 3.99
N LEU A 131 -12.53 -16.91 4.53
CA LEU A 131 -13.00 -15.76 3.75
C LEU A 131 -11.91 -14.72 3.45
N MET A 132 -11.12 -14.33 4.46
CA MET A 132 -10.05 -13.34 4.30
C MET A 132 -8.66 -13.98 4.33
N LEU A 133 -7.80 -13.64 3.37
CA LEU A 133 -6.38 -14.01 3.37
C LEU A 133 -5.51 -12.76 3.60
N LEU A 134 -4.66 -12.82 4.63
CA LEU A 134 -3.67 -11.82 4.98
C LEU A 134 -2.28 -12.46 4.89
N ASP A 135 -1.59 -12.23 3.79
CA ASP A 135 -0.36 -12.95 3.44
C ASP A 135 0.76 -11.99 3.04
N SER A 136 1.94 -12.18 3.63
CA SER A 136 3.18 -11.46 3.29
C SER A 136 3.03 -9.93 3.24
N ASN A 137 2.18 -9.39 4.12
CA ASN A 137 1.89 -7.96 4.18
C ASN A 137 2.94 -7.17 4.98
N PHE A 138 3.05 -5.90 4.63
CA PHE A 138 3.81 -4.89 5.36
C PHE A 138 2.95 -4.33 6.51
N ALA A 139 3.23 -3.10 6.95
CA ALA A 139 2.57 -2.52 8.11
C ALA A 139 1.22 -1.85 7.78
N ASN A 140 0.56 -1.36 8.84
CA ASN A 140 -0.57 -0.44 8.76
C ASN A 140 -1.82 -0.97 8.06
N ILE A 141 -2.02 -2.29 8.09
CA ILE A 141 -3.30 -2.89 7.73
C ILE A 141 -4.13 -3.09 8.99
N ARG A 142 -5.28 -2.42 9.03
CA ARG A 142 -6.27 -2.50 10.10
C ARG A 142 -7.64 -2.76 9.52
N ILE A 143 -8.32 -3.80 9.99
CA ILE A 143 -9.74 -4.01 9.76
C ILE A 143 -10.48 -3.72 11.07
N GLN A 144 -11.38 -2.75 11.06
CA GLN A 144 -12.35 -2.56 12.12
C GLN A 144 -13.67 -3.23 11.75
N ASN A 145 -14.37 -3.75 12.76
CA ASN A 145 -15.69 -4.37 12.60
C ASN A 145 -15.75 -5.39 11.44
N LEU A 146 -14.86 -6.38 11.48
CA LEU A 146 -14.92 -7.54 10.59
C LEU A 146 -16.06 -8.44 11.05
N VAL A 147 -17.04 -8.67 10.19
CA VAL A 147 -18.23 -9.48 10.42
C VAL A 147 -18.26 -10.62 9.41
N THR A 148 -18.40 -11.86 9.87
CA THR A 148 -18.52 -13.02 8.96
C THR A 148 -19.64 -13.99 9.32
N ILE A 149 -20.09 -14.73 8.30
CA ILE A 149 -21.15 -15.75 8.38
C ILE A 149 -20.68 -16.99 7.59
N GLY A 150 -20.95 -18.18 8.14
CA GLY A 150 -20.87 -19.46 7.43
C GLY A 150 -19.46 -19.96 7.09
N THR A 151 -18.43 -19.35 7.67
CA THR A 151 -17.02 -19.73 7.44
C THR A 151 -16.39 -20.36 8.68
N LYS A 152 -15.53 -21.37 8.50
CA LYS A 152 -14.78 -21.98 9.60
C LYS A 152 -13.77 -21.00 10.20
N TYR A 153 -13.06 -20.29 9.32
CA TYR A 153 -12.08 -19.26 9.64
C TYR A 153 -12.51 -17.89 9.09
N MET A 154 -12.56 -16.87 9.94
CA MET A 154 -12.88 -15.49 9.54
C MET A 154 -11.79 -14.91 8.65
N ALA A 155 -10.54 -15.10 9.07
CA ALA A 155 -9.33 -14.65 8.39
C ALA A 155 -8.18 -15.64 8.62
N VAL A 156 -7.25 -15.70 7.67
CA VAL A 156 -5.99 -16.45 7.76
C VAL A 156 -4.84 -15.45 7.72
N ILE A 157 -3.94 -15.50 8.69
CA ILE A 157 -2.83 -14.56 8.86
C ILE A 157 -1.54 -15.36 8.99
N SER A 158 -0.61 -15.19 8.04
CA SER A 158 0.71 -15.87 8.04
C SER A 158 0.63 -17.39 8.26
N GLY A 159 -0.43 -18.04 7.79
CA GLY A 159 -0.67 -19.48 7.93
C GLY A 159 -1.45 -19.92 9.17
N GLU A 160 -1.92 -18.99 10.01
CA GLU A 160 -2.78 -19.27 11.16
C GLU A 160 -4.21 -18.74 10.94
N GLY A 161 -5.24 -19.55 11.21
CA GLY A 161 -6.64 -19.19 11.00
C GLY A 161 -7.34 -18.70 12.27
N ILE A 162 -8.06 -17.58 12.20
CA ILE A 162 -8.96 -17.08 13.26
C ILE A 162 -10.30 -17.80 13.13
N LEU A 163 -10.63 -18.67 14.07
CA LEU A 163 -11.88 -19.44 14.08
C LEU A 163 -13.12 -18.54 14.27
N ALA A 164 -14.15 -18.74 13.45
CA ALA A 164 -15.42 -18.01 13.58
C ALA A 164 -16.20 -18.41 14.85
N ILE A 165 -16.16 -19.70 15.22
CA ILE A 165 -16.88 -20.23 16.38
C ILE A 165 -16.43 -19.59 17.71
N ASP A 166 -15.16 -19.19 17.81
CA ASP A 166 -14.60 -18.50 18.99
C ASP A 166 -15.01 -17.02 19.06
N ASN A 167 -15.57 -16.47 17.98
CA ASN A 167 -15.86 -15.04 17.81
C ASN A 167 -17.36 -14.76 17.54
N LEU A 168 -18.26 -15.74 17.77
CA LEU A 168 -19.71 -15.56 17.60
C LEU A 168 -20.26 -14.45 18.50
N ASN A 169 -20.93 -13.45 17.92
CA ASN A 169 -21.43 -12.27 18.64
C ASN A 169 -22.96 -12.13 18.69
N VAL A 170 -23.70 -13.20 18.40
CA VAL A 170 -25.18 -13.23 18.51
C VAL A 170 -25.73 -14.52 19.12
N LYS A 171 -26.97 -14.42 19.60
CA LYS A 171 -27.75 -15.51 20.22
C LYS A 171 -28.96 -15.95 19.39
N ALA A 172 -29.03 -15.51 18.13
CA ALA A 172 -30.12 -15.78 17.22
C ALA A 172 -29.57 -16.03 15.81
N HIS A 173 -30.26 -16.86 15.04
CA HIS A 173 -29.90 -17.15 13.65
C HIS A 173 -30.09 -15.91 12.75
N PRO A 174 -29.20 -15.66 11.77
CA PRO A 174 -27.97 -16.41 11.48
C PRO A 174 -26.88 -16.09 12.50
N TYR A 175 -26.12 -17.10 12.91
CA TYR A 175 -24.96 -16.89 13.77
C TYR A 175 -23.84 -16.22 12.97
N TRP A 176 -23.54 -14.96 13.30
CA TRP A 176 -22.37 -14.24 12.78
C TRP A 176 -21.28 -14.13 13.84
N SER A 177 -20.04 -14.15 13.36
CA SER A 177 -18.85 -13.87 14.14
C SER A 177 -18.34 -12.46 13.87
N GLN A 178 -17.70 -11.85 14.86
CA GLN A 178 -17.23 -10.47 14.79
C GLN A 178 -15.85 -10.29 15.45
N VAL A 179 -14.94 -9.63 14.74
CA VAL A 179 -13.70 -9.09 15.29
C VAL A 179 -13.78 -7.56 15.23
N SER A 180 -13.86 -6.92 16.39
CA SER A 180 -14.04 -5.46 16.50
C SER A 180 -12.85 -4.67 15.95
N ILE A 181 -11.62 -5.15 16.18
CA ILE A 181 -10.37 -4.59 15.64
C ILE A 181 -9.45 -5.77 15.33
N LEU A 182 -9.00 -5.86 14.08
CA LEU A 182 -7.97 -6.78 13.61
C LEU A 182 -6.80 -5.97 13.05
N ASP A 183 -5.71 -5.93 13.82
CA ASP A 183 -4.44 -5.34 13.39
C ASP A 183 -3.55 -6.44 12.83
N VAL A 184 -3.18 -6.31 11.56
CA VAL A 184 -2.34 -7.30 10.88
C VAL A 184 -0.88 -7.03 11.24
N LYS A 185 -0.28 -7.97 11.97
CA LYS A 185 1.16 -7.92 12.26
C LYS A 185 1.93 -8.19 10.98
N SER A 186 2.86 -7.31 10.60
CA SER A 186 3.78 -7.61 9.51
C SER A 186 4.71 -8.76 9.89
N ASN A 187 5.31 -9.42 8.90
CA ASN A 187 6.29 -10.48 9.13
C ASN A 187 7.68 -9.96 9.57
N GLY A 188 7.75 -8.72 10.09
CA GLY A 188 8.94 -8.05 10.60
C GLY A 188 8.63 -7.12 11.78
N ALA A 189 9.63 -6.35 12.25
CA ALA A 189 9.41 -5.33 13.28
C ALA A 189 8.44 -4.24 12.77
N GLN A 190 7.64 -3.67 13.67
CA GLN A 190 6.51 -2.80 13.28
C GLN A 190 6.99 -1.44 12.76
N PHE A 191 6.51 -1.04 11.57
CA PHE A 191 6.92 0.24 10.96
C PHE A 191 6.37 1.46 11.70
N ASN A 192 5.14 1.40 12.22
CA ASN A 192 4.59 2.46 13.09
C ASN A 192 5.17 2.49 14.51
N GLU A 193 6.28 1.79 14.76
CA GLU A 193 7.14 1.98 15.95
C GLU A 193 8.54 2.51 15.59
N LEU A 194 8.86 2.71 14.29
CA LEU A 194 10.18 3.12 13.80
C LEU A 194 10.32 4.64 13.71
N ILE A 195 11.25 5.18 14.49
CA ILE A 195 11.72 6.56 14.35
C ILE A 195 12.81 6.58 13.27
N TRP A 196 12.54 7.21 12.13
CA TRP A 196 13.48 7.37 11.02
C TRP A 196 14.37 8.59 11.24
N ILE A 197 15.65 8.35 11.55
CA ILE A 197 16.61 9.40 11.85
C ILE A 197 17.15 10.06 10.57
N ASP A 198 17.23 11.39 10.57
CA ASP A 198 17.75 12.17 9.44
C ASP A 198 19.22 11.83 9.11
N PRO A 199 19.58 11.59 7.84
CA PRO A 199 20.96 11.47 7.37
C PRO A 199 21.94 12.54 7.90
N ALA A 200 21.46 13.75 8.19
CA ALA A 200 22.23 14.83 8.80
C ALA A 200 22.88 14.47 10.15
N ILE A 201 22.40 13.42 10.83
CA ILE A 201 23.04 12.90 12.07
C ILE A 201 24.52 12.53 11.87
N TRP A 202 24.92 12.19 10.64
CA TRP A 202 26.31 11.87 10.30
C TRP A 202 27.24 13.08 10.21
N GLU A 203 26.69 14.26 9.98
CA GLU A 203 27.44 15.53 9.91
C GLU A 203 27.51 16.25 11.28
N MET A 204 26.84 15.73 12.30
CA MET A 204 26.84 16.31 13.64
C MET A 204 28.17 16.10 14.38
N ASP A 205 28.68 17.17 15.01
CA ASP A 205 29.82 17.09 15.94
C ASP A 205 29.63 16.07 17.06
N GLN A 206 28.37 15.86 17.47
CA GLN A 206 27.94 14.78 18.37
C GLN A 206 26.65 14.15 17.79
N PRO A 207 26.73 13.00 17.09
CA PRO A 207 25.58 12.30 16.52
C PRO A 207 24.56 11.94 17.60
N GLN A 208 23.47 12.71 17.70
CA GLN A 208 22.45 12.59 18.73
C GLN A 208 21.04 12.61 18.14
N PHE A 209 20.13 11.87 18.77
CA PHE A 209 18.71 11.93 18.44
C PHE A 209 17.84 11.75 19.69
N THR A 210 16.62 12.29 19.64
CA THR A 210 15.63 12.16 20.71
C THR A 210 14.72 10.95 20.48
N CYS A 211 14.39 10.21 21.56
CA CYS A 211 13.22 9.33 21.59
C CYS A 211 12.71 9.12 23.03
N SER A 212 11.47 8.63 23.16
CA SER A 212 10.90 8.16 24.43
C SER A 212 10.94 6.62 24.48
N PRO A 213 11.68 5.97 25.41
CA PRO A 213 11.80 4.51 25.43
C PRO A 213 10.56 3.81 26.01
N PRO A 214 10.14 2.64 25.48
CA PRO A 214 10.79 1.89 24.42
C PRO A 214 10.54 2.51 23.03
N CYS A 215 11.59 2.58 22.21
CA CYS A 215 11.49 3.08 20.84
C CYS A 215 12.27 2.15 19.88
N ASN A 216 11.74 1.91 18.68
CA ASN A 216 12.52 1.30 17.60
C ASN A 216 13.04 2.44 16.71
N VAL A 217 14.28 2.32 16.24
CA VAL A 217 14.97 3.40 15.54
C VAL A 217 15.58 2.86 14.26
N LYS A 218 15.36 3.57 13.16
CA LYS A 218 16.04 3.34 11.88
C LYS A 218 17.14 4.39 11.71
N ILE A 219 18.37 3.91 11.58
CA ILE A 219 19.56 4.75 11.41
C ILE A 219 19.86 4.86 9.90
N PRO A 220 20.10 6.08 9.38
CA PRO A 220 20.34 6.31 7.96
C PRO A 220 21.63 5.63 7.47
N PRO A 221 21.66 5.08 6.23
CA PRO A 221 22.82 4.38 5.69
C PRO A 221 24.10 5.21 5.72
N TRP A 222 25.22 4.56 6.01
CA TRP A 222 26.53 5.22 5.93
C TRP A 222 27.07 5.22 4.50
N THR A 223 27.45 6.39 4.00
CA THR A 223 27.96 6.62 2.63
C THR A 223 29.47 6.88 2.58
N GLY A 224 30.10 7.18 3.72
CA GLY A 224 31.53 7.52 3.80
C GLY A 224 32.51 6.35 3.60
N ALA A 225 32.02 5.13 3.36
CA ALA A 225 32.82 3.93 3.11
C ALA A 225 32.31 3.19 1.87
N THR A 226 33.21 2.65 1.04
CA THR A 226 32.85 1.87 -0.16
C THR A 226 33.56 0.52 -0.18
N SER A 227 32.92 -0.46 -0.80
CA SER A 227 33.46 -1.80 -1.05
C SER A 227 32.99 -2.31 -2.41
N THR A 228 33.72 -3.27 -2.98
CA THR A 228 33.34 -3.92 -4.25
C THR A 228 33.20 -5.42 -4.03
N VAL A 229 32.09 -5.98 -4.47
CA VAL A 229 31.82 -7.43 -4.43
C VAL A 229 31.63 -7.97 -5.85
N ASN A 230 32.26 -9.08 -6.16
CA ASN A 230 32.14 -9.70 -7.49
C ASN A 230 30.73 -10.28 -7.65
N TYR A 231 30.04 -9.88 -8.71
CA TYR A 231 28.71 -10.40 -9.02
C TYR A 231 28.83 -11.89 -9.47
N PRO A 232 28.03 -12.82 -8.92
CA PRO A 232 28.10 -14.24 -9.26
C PRO A 232 27.77 -14.52 -10.73
N LEU A 233 28.39 -15.56 -11.30
CA LEU A 233 28.02 -16.04 -12.63
C LEU A 233 26.58 -16.58 -12.61
N LEU A 234 25.71 -15.97 -13.42
CA LEU A 234 24.31 -16.37 -13.57
C LEU A 234 24.20 -17.34 -14.74
N THR A 235 23.82 -18.59 -14.50
CA THR A 235 23.47 -19.54 -15.57
C THR A 235 21.96 -19.54 -15.76
N VAL A 236 21.52 -19.21 -16.97
CA VAL A 236 20.12 -19.25 -17.40
C VAL A 236 19.93 -20.37 -18.41
N SER A 237 18.81 -21.08 -18.33
CA SER A 237 18.49 -22.18 -19.24
C SER A 237 17.00 -22.23 -19.55
N ASP A 238 16.66 -22.34 -20.83
CA ASP A 238 15.29 -22.57 -21.32
C ASP A 238 15.31 -23.63 -22.43
N GLY A 239 14.53 -24.70 -22.24
CA GLY A 239 14.52 -25.87 -23.12
C GLY A 239 15.91 -26.47 -23.35
N THR A 240 16.43 -26.33 -24.58
CA THR A 240 17.75 -26.82 -25.00
C THR A 240 18.84 -25.73 -25.00
N TRP A 241 18.49 -24.49 -24.67
CA TRP A 241 19.41 -23.36 -24.62
C TRP A 241 19.89 -23.14 -23.19
N THR A 242 21.20 -22.91 -23.04
CA THR A 242 21.83 -22.51 -21.79
C THR A 242 22.85 -21.41 -22.09
N SER A 243 22.85 -20.36 -21.28
CA SER A 243 23.81 -19.26 -21.38
C SER A 243 24.26 -18.78 -20.01
N THR A 244 25.38 -18.07 -19.96
CA THR A 244 25.92 -17.48 -18.73
C THR A 244 25.93 -15.97 -18.85
N ILE A 245 25.15 -15.31 -18.00
CA ILE A 245 25.14 -13.86 -17.84
C ILE A 245 26.30 -13.47 -16.91
N THR A 246 27.12 -12.55 -17.37
CA THR A 246 28.17 -11.90 -16.58
C THR A 246 27.76 -10.46 -16.28
N LYS A 247 28.10 -9.98 -15.09
CA LYS A 247 27.94 -8.60 -14.66
C LYS A 247 29.27 -8.06 -14.13
N ALA A 248 29.44 -6.75 -14.18
CA ALA A 248 30.56 -6.09 -13.53
C ALA A 248 30.47 -6.29 -12.01
N PRO A 249 31.59 -6.23 -11.27
CA PRO A 249 31.57 -6.19 -9.81
C PRO A 249 30.69 -5.05 -9.29
N LEU A 250 29.86 -5.33 -8.28
CA LEU A 250 28.95 -4.38 -7.68
C LEU A 250 29.69 -3.53 -6.64
N THR A 251 29.58 -2.21 -6.73
CA THR A 251 30.11 -1.29 -5.71
C THR A 251 29.04 -0.95 -4.69
N ILE A 252 29.30 -1.28 -3.43
CA ILE A 252 28.48 -0.91 -2.27
C ILE A 252 28.85 0.52 -1.85
N THR A 253 27.91 1.45 -1.99
CA THR A 253 28.06 2.88 -1.65
C THR A 253 27.13 3.37 -0.54
N LYS A 254 26.14 2.56 -0.14
CA LYS A 254 25.21 2.83 0.95
C LYS A 254 25.19 1.63 1.89
N TRP A 255 25.73 1.78 3.09
CA TRP A 255 25.77 0.74 4.12
C TRP A 255 24.55 0.85 5.03
N VAL A 256 23.56 0.00 4.78
CA VAL A 256 22.30 -0.06 5.54
C VAL A 256 22.53 -0.66 6.93
N PHE A 257 21.76 -0.20 7.92
CA PHE A 257 21.83 -0.68 9.30
C PHE A 257 20.58 -1.46 9.72
N ASP A 258 20.77 -2.43 10.61
CA ASP A 258 19.69 -3.13 11.30
C ASP A 258 18.86 -2.14 12.14
N VAL A 259 17.57 -2.42 12.30
CA VAL A 259 16.70 -1.70 13.25
C VAL A 259 17.22 -1.87 14.67
N VAL A 260 17.25 -0.76 15.43
CA VAL A 260 17.70 -0.75 16.83
C VAL A 260 16.51 -0.56 17.76
N THR A 261 16.27 -1.52 18.66
CA THR A 261 15.27 -1.40 19.73
C THR A 261 15.94 -0.92 21.02
N LEU A 262 15.58 0.28 21.47
CA LEU A 262 16.09 0.92 22.68
C LEU A 262 15.12 0.74 23.86
N THR A 263 15.63 0.32 25.02
CA THR A 263 14.84 0.11 26.25
C THR A 263 15.48 0.73 27.49
N HIS A 264 14.65 1.14 28.45
CA HIS A 264 15.10 1.69 29.74
C HIS A 264 15.94 0.70 30.56
N ASP A 265 15.55 -0.58 30.58
CA ASP A 265 16.31 -1.62 31.29
C ASP A 265 17.50 -2.10 30.44
N GLY A 266 18.72 -1.71 30.83
CA GLY A 266 19.98 -2.09 30.20
C GLY A 266 20.37 -3.57 30.31
N THR A 267 19.41 -4.50 30.40
CA THR A 267 19.69 -5.93 30.30
C THR A 267 19.86 -6.33 28.84
N ILE A 268 21.12 -6.39 28.39
CA ILE A 268 21.53 -6.96 27.10
C ILE A 268 21.21 -8.46 27.10
N ASN A 269 19.94 -8.78 26.83
CA ASN A 269 19.46 -10.13 26.60
C ASN A 269 19.59 -10.49 25.12
N LYS A 270 19.61 -11.79 24.82
CA LYS A 270 19.95 -12.41 23.52
C LYS A 270 19.06 -12.02 22.31
N ASN A 271 18.13 -11.07 22.46
CA ASN A 271 17.08 -10.72 21.51
C ASN A 271 17.30 -9.32 20.88
N LYS A 272 18.54 -8.94 20.55
CA LYS A 272 18.90 -7.64 19.93
C LYS A 272 18.40 -6.37 20.66
N ARG A 273 18.21 -6.39 21.98
CA ARG A 273 17.77 -5.21 22.75
C ARG A 273 18.96 -4.41 23.27
N GLN A 274 18.93 -3.10 23.07
CA GLN A 274 20.01 -2.18 23.43
C GLN A 274 19.58 -1.26 24.57
N GLY A 275 20.47 -1.06 25.55
CA GLY A 275 20.31 -0.05 26.59
C GLY A 275 20.40 1.37 26.03
N PHE A 276 19.93 2.36 26.79
CA PHE A 276 19.85 3.76 26.37
C PHE A 276 21.19 4.52 26.46
N GLU A 277 22.25 3.91 25.92
CA GLU A 277 23.63 4.41 25.92
C GLU A 277 24.13 4.61 24.48
N GLY A 278 25.22 5.35 24.30
CA GLY A 278 25.82 5.58 22.99
C GLY A 278 26.33 4.30 22.32
N PHE A 279 25.99 4.10 21.04
CA PHE A 279 26.20 2.83 20.35
C PHE A 279 26.71 2.95 18.92
N TRP A 280 27.33 1.87 18.45
CA TRP A 280 27.69 1.68 17.05
C TRP A 280 26.60 0.87 16.35
N PRO A 281 25.90 1.43 15.33
CA PRO A 281 24.89 0.70 14.57
C PRO A 281 25.46 -0.58 13.94
N VAL A 282 24.65 -1.64 13.90
CA VAL A 282 25.02 -2.93 13.31
C VAL A 282 24.63 -2.93 11.83
N LEU A 283 25.57 -3.31 10.96
CA LEU A 283 25.31 -3.39 9.51
C LEU A 283 24.28 -4.48 9.20
N ALA A 284 23.25 -4.13 8.44
CA ALA A 284 22.25 -5.08 7.96
C ALA A 284 22.86 -6.00 6.90
N THR A 285 22.50 -7.28 6.94
CA THR A 285 22.82 -8.22 5.86
C THR A 285 21.97 -7.91 4.63
N THR A 286 22.60 -7.63 3.49
CA THR A 286 21.89 -7.48 2.21
C THR A 286 21.14 -8.79 1.89
N PRO A 287 19.80 -8.76 1.72
CA PRO A 287 19.01 -9.99 1.69
C PRO A 287 19.11 -10.75 0.36
N TYR A 288 19.32 -10.04 -0.76
CA TYR A 288 19.30 -10.59 -2.12
C TYR A 288 20.42 -9.97 -2.99
N TRP A 289 20.66 -10.52 -4.18
CA TRP A 289 21.47 -9.87 -5.21
C TRP A 289 20.60 -9.01 -6.14
N PRO A 290 21.13 -7.92 -6.73
CA PRO A 290 20.39 -7.14 -7.71
C PRO A 290 19.98 -7.99 -8.91
N ALA A 291 18.71 -7.91 -9.31
CA ALA A 291 18.19 -8.71 -10.40
C ALA A 291 18.70 -8.23 -11.79
N VAL A 292 18.71 -9.15 -12.75
CA VAL A 292 19.09 -8.90 -14.14
C VAL A 292 17.92 -9.24 -15.05
N VAL A 293 17.55 -8.30 -15.92
CA VAL A 293 16.63 -8.54 -17.03
C VAL A 293 17.42 -9.06 -18.23
N TYR A 294 16.94 -10.13 -18.85
CA TYR A 294 17.49 -10.67 -20.10
C TYR A 294 16.36 -11.07 -21.05
N THR A 295 16.60 -10.95 -22.35
CA THR A 295 15.71 -11.42 -23.41
C THR A 295 16.30 -12.70 -23.99
N GLY A 296 15.70 -13.86 -23.71
CA GLY A 296 16.33 -15.15 -24.04
C GLY A 296 15.51 -16.42 -23.88
N GLY A 297 14.19 -16.33 -23.69
CA GLY A 297 13.31 -17.51 -23.73
C GLY A 297 12.85 -17.87 -25.14
N LEU A 298 12.20 -19.04 -25.28
CA LEU A 298 11.50 -19.49 -26.49
C LEU A 298 10.42 -18.52 -26.99
N ASP A 299 9.94 -17.62 -26.12
CA ASP A 299 8.95 -16.58 -26.36
C ASP A 299 9.54 -15.22 -26.77
N GLY A 300 10.85 -15.02 -26.61
CA GLY A 300 11.54 -13.75 -26.87
C GLY A 300 11.23 -12.61 -25.88
N LEU A 301 10.55 -12.89 -24.76
CA LEU A 301 10.12 -11.86 -23.80
C LEU A 301 11.23 -11.48 -22.80
N PRO A 302 11.19 -10.26 -22.23
CA PRO A 302 12.10 -9.85 -21.16
C PRO A 302 11.77 -10.61 -19.86
N THR A 303 12.76 -11.36 -19.36
CA THR A 303 12.66 -12.18 -18.15
C THR A 303 13.66 -11.69 -17.10
N THR A 304 13.26 -11.67 -15.83
CA THR A 304 14.10 -11.22 -14.70
C THR A 304 14.64 -12.40 -13.90
N THR A 305 15.92 -12.37 -13.51
CA THR A 305 16.56 -13.42 -12.69
C THR A 305 17.62 -12.84 -11.75
N ALA A 306 17.97 -13.55 -10.67
CA ALA A 306 18.98 -13.12 -9.70
C ALA A 306 19.76 -14.32 -9.11
N PRO A 307 21.03 -14.14 -8.70
CA PRO A 307 21.81 -15.19 -8.06
C PRO A 307 21.16 -15.71 -6.77
N THR A 308 21.09 -17.02 -6.64
CA THR A 308 20.55 -17.73 -5.45
C THR A 308 21.58 -17.93 -4.33
N VAL A 309 22.85 -17.58 -4.57
CA VAL A 309 23.90 -17.65 -3.55
C VAL A 309 23.76 -16.49 -2.55
N PRO A 310 24.03 -16.69 -1.25
CA PRO A 310 23.97 -15.61 -0.26
C PRO A 310 24.85 -14.41 -0.65
N PHE A 311 24.39 -13.19 -0.34
CA PHE A 311 25.22 -11.99 -0.46
C PHE A 311 26.36 -12.03 0.59
N PRO A 312 27.56 -11.50 0.30
CA PRO A 312 28.66 -11.48 1.27
C PRO A 312 28.28 -10.79 2.59
N THR A 313 28.57 -11.43 3.71
CA THR A 313 28.31 -10.88 5.05
C THR A 313 29.04 -9.54 5.23
N PRO A 314 28.38 -8.48 5.73
CA PRO A 314 29.04 -7.21 6.04
C PRO A 314 30.08 -7.37 7.17
N PRO A 315 31.01 -6.40 7.33
CA PRO A 315 31.92 -6.36 8.48
C PRO A 315 31.17 -6.45 9.83
N PRO A 316 31.72 -7.16 10.83
CA PRO A 316 31.02 -7.42 12.10
C PRO A 316 30.88 -6.19 13.00
N SER A 317 31.61 -5.11 12.72
CA SER A 317 31.51 -3.83 13.41
C SER A 317 32.05 -2.69 12.55
N ILE A 318 31.61 -1.47 12.87
CA ILE A 318 32.06 -0.21 12.24
C ILE A 318 32.70 0.77 13.25
N GLY A 319 32.80 0.38 14.52
CA GLY A 319 33.27 1.25 15.60
C GLY A 319 34.77 1.25 15.83
N THR A 320 35.18 1.76 17.00
CA THR A 320 36.59 1.75 17.44
C THR A 320 37.18 0.33 17.45
N GLY A 321 38.19 0.08 16.61
CA GLY A 321 38.80 -1.24 16.44
C GLY A 321 38.20 -2.10 15.32
N ALA A 322 37.21 -1.61 14.58
CA ALA A 322 36.75 -2.24 13.34
C ALA A 322 37.88 -2.26 12.28
N PRO A 323 37.93 -3.29 11.41
CA PRO A 323 38.77 -3.27 10.22
C PRO A 323 38.47 -2.03 9.36
N ALA A 324 39.51 -1.37 8.86
CA ALA A 324 39.34 -0.26 7.93
C ALA A 324 38.56 -0.71 6.68
N PRO A 325 37.62 0.10 6.16
CA PRO A 325 36.91 -0.25 4.95
C PRO A 325 37.86 -0.27 3.74
N PRO A 326 37.56 -1.01 2.66
CA PRO A 326 38.41 -1.06 1.47
C PRO A 326 38.68 0.31 0.84
N SER A 327 37.74 1.24 0.97
CA SER A 327 37.87 2.64 0.59
C SER A 327 36.99 3.52 1.48
N GLY A 328 37.42 4.76 1.74
CA GLY A 328 36.75 5.69 2.64
C GLY A 328 37.06 5.45 4.13
N SER A 329 36.10 5.77 5.00
CA SER A 329 36.22 5.63 6.46
C SER A 329 34.88 5.31 7.11
N TRP A 330 34.89 4.58 8.23
CA TRP A 330 33.72 4.42 9.10
C TRP A 330 33.40 5.70 9.89
N PRO A 331 32.19 5.82 10.51
CA PRO A 331 31.86 6.97 11.34
C PRO A 331 32.88 7.16 12.47
N LYS A 332 33.24 8.42 12.76
CA LYS A 332 34.24 8.74 13.79
C LYS A 332 33.70 8.68 15.22
N ARG A 333 32.37 8.62 15.38
CA ARG A 333 31.66 8.67 16.66
C ARG A 333 30.49 7.69 16.65
N PHE A 334 30.15 7.20 17.84
CA PHE A 334 28.92 6.45 18.09
C PHE A 334 27.70 7.38 17.99
N VAL A 335 26.52 6.79 17.76
CA VAL A 335 25.23 7.48 17.82
C VAL A 335 24.72 7.45 19.26
N GLN A 336 24.27 8.58 19.78
CA GLN A 336 23.86 8.74 21.18
C GLN A 336 22.36 9.06 21.28
N PRO A 337 21.52 8.14 21.81
CA PRO A 337 20.12 8.44 22.07
C PRO A 337 19.97 9.36 23.30
N VAL A 338 18.97 10.23 23.29
CA VAL A 338 18.63 11.19 24.37
C VAL A 338 17.13 11.09 24.68
N VAL A 339 16.76 11.10 25.97
CA VAL A 339 15.35 11.03 26.38
C VAL A 339 14.71 12.39 26.17
N GLY A 340 13.66 12.46 25.36
CA GLY A 340 12.95 13.69 25.04
C GLY A 340 11.61 13.46 24.35
N THR A 341 10.86 14.54 24.14
CA THR A 341 9.76 14.56 23.17
C THR A 341 10.29 14.45 21.75
N SER A 342 9.40 14.16 20.81
CA SER A 342 9.64 13.75 19.42
C SER A 342 10.15 14.87 18.50
N ASP A 343 11.22 15.55 18.91
CA ASP A 343 11.64 16.82 18.33
C ASP A 343 13.09 16.74 17.83
N SER A 344 13.26 16.27 16.59
CA SER A 344 14.49 16.31 15.78
C SER A 344 15.63 15.33 16.15
N PRO A 345 16.47 14.87 15.18
CA PRO A 345 16.41 15.09 13.73
C PRO A 345 15.79 13.88 13.02
N TRP A 346 14.56 14.01 12.54
CA TRP A 346 13.76 12.91 11.99
C TRP A 346 13.31 13.23 10.56
N VAL A 347 13.15 12.19 9.75
CA VAL A 347 12.65 12.27 8.37
C VAL A 347 11.43 11.37 8.19
N ASN A 348 10.70 11.57 7.10
CA ASN A 348 9.62 10.67 6.72
C ASN A 348 10.14 9.25 6.48
N GLU A 349 9.26 8.27 6.64
CA GLU A 349 9.55 6.86 6.36
C GLU A 349 10.06 6.69 4.93
N CYS A 350 11.08 5.86 4.73
CA CYS A 350 11.73 5.64 3.43
C CYS A 350 12.31 6.88 2.74
N ALA A 351 12.56 7.99 3.46
CA ALA A 351 13.29 9.16 2.93
C ALA A 351 14.74 8.85 2.49
N TYR A 352 15.28 7.70 2.89
CA TYR A 352 16.54 7.16 2.40
C TYR A 352 16.41 5.67 2.05
N PHE A 353 17.37 5.18 1.26
CA PHE A 353 17.39 3.78 0.83
C PHE A 353 17.48 2.82 2.02
N ASP A 354 16.55 1.87 2.06
CA ASP A 354 16.58 0.73 2.97
C ASP A 354 16.10 -0.54 2.26
N PHE A 355 16.44 -1.72 2.78
CA PHE A 355 16.01 -3.00 2.20
C PHE A 355 14.50 -3.23 2.31
N ASP A 356 13.85 -2.69 3.34
CA ASP A 356 12.42 -2.88 3.57
C ASP A 356 11.54 -1.87 2.80
N CYS A 357 12.14 -0.87 2.16
CA CYS A 357 11.44 0.16 1.39
C CYS A 357 11.11 -0.30 -0.05
N LYS A 358 9.87 -0.01 -0.51
CA LYS A 358 9.47 -0.25 -1.91
C LYS A 358 10.33 0.58 -2.88
N GLY A 359 10.63 0.02 -4.06
CA GLY A 359 11.53 0.62 -5.05
C GLY A 359 13.00 0.20 -4.92
N SER A 360 13.33 -0.68 -3.97
CA SER A 360 14.67 -1.27 -3.85
C SER A 360 15.12 -1.94 -5.18
N PRO A 361 16.32 -1.62 -5.71
CA PRO A 361 16.79 -2.08 -7.04
C PRO A 361 16.99 -3.61 -7.13
N PHE A 362 16.85 -4.29 -6.00
CA PHE A 362 16.91 -5.74 -5.87
C PHE A 362 15.66 -6.45 -6.42
N TYR A 363 14.51 -5.75 -6.56
CA TYR A 363 13.27 -6.35 -7.06
C TYR A 363 12.98 -6.11 -8.55
N ALA A 364 13.44 -5.00 -9.14
CA ALA A 364 12.96 -4.53 -10.44
C ALA A 364 14.04 -4.42 -11.54
N GLY A 365 15.27 -4.86 -11.25
CA GLY A 365 16.35 -5.04 -12.21
C GLY A 365 17.08 -3.74 -12.60
N GLU A 366 18.29 -3.87 -13.18
CA GLU A 366 19.01 -2.70 -13.71
C GLU A 366 18.23 -2.02 -14.84
N GLY A 367 17.60 -0.89 -14.51
CA GLY A 367 16.76 -0.10 -15.40
C GLY A 367 15.51 0.49 -14.73
N SER A 368 15.07 -0.06 -13.60
CA SER A 368 13.94 0.46 -12.83
C SER A 368 14.35 1.62 -11.92
N PHE A 369 14.09 2.85 -12.38
CA PHE A 369 14.28 4.12 -11.67
C PHE A 369 15.73 4.46 -11.29
N PRO A 370 16.30 5.57 -11.79
CA PRO A 370 17.49 6.12 -11.15
C PRO A 370 17.16 6.57 -9.73
N LEU A 371 18.08 6.38 -8.80
CA LEU A 371 18.15 7.15 -7.55
C LEU A 371 18.58 8.61 -7.84
N ASN A 372 17.88 9.25 -8.77
CA ASN A 372 17.87 10.69 -8.99
C ASN A 372 16.54 11.20 -8.44
N ASP A 373 16.56 11.45 -7.14
CA ASP A 373 16.03 12.67 -6.54
C ASP A 373 15.27 13.63 -7.50
N PRO A 374 13.92 13.72 -7.40
CA PRO A 374 13.12 14.80 -7.98
C PRO A 374 13.13 16.08 -7.13
N TYR A 375 13.73 16.04 -5.93
CA TYR A 375 13.96 17.18 -5.04
C TYR A 375 15.42 17.63 -5.06
N GLY A 376 16.11 17.36 -6.17
CA GLY A 376 17.37 18.01 -6.54
C GLY A 376 17.09 19.46 -6.90
N ASP A 377 16.88 20.27 -5.86
CA ASP A 377 16.65 21.71 -5.86
C ASP A 377 17.58 22.44 -6.85
N PRO A 378 17.00 23.11 -7.87
CA PRO A 378 17.71 24.03 -8.74
C PRO A 378 17.09 25.43 -8.67
N GLY A 379 17.00 26.04 -7.48
CA GLY A 379 16.71 27.47 -7.37
C GLY A 379 16.28 27.99 -6.01
N ASP A 380 17.23 28.16 -5.11
CA ASP A 380 17.25 29.39 -4.30
C ASP A 380 17.76 30.55 -5.19
N ASP A 381 17.35 31.78 -4.86
CA ASP A 381 17.61 33.06 -5.55
C ASP A 381 16.81 33.40 -6.85
N ASP A 382 15.88 34.33 -6.65
CA ASP A 382 15.46 35.44 -7.53
C ASP A 382 14.76 35.18 -8.89
N GLU A 383 13.42 35.37 -8.86
CA GLU A 383 12.77 36.11 -9.95
C GLU A 383 13.38 37.51 -10.05
N ASN A 384 14.28 37.73 -11.02
CA ASN A 384 14.05 38.68 -12.13
C ASN A 384 15.28 38.75 -13.08
N SER A 385 15.25 38.07 -14.22
CA SER A 385 16.32 38.15 -15.24
C SER A 385 15.86 38.00 -16.71
N ASP A 386 14.62 38.40 -17.02
CA ASP A 386 14.22 38.82 -18.38
C ASP A 386 13.63 40.24 -18.22
N ASP A 387 14.25 41.34 -18.65
CA ASP A 387 15.24 41.54 -19.71
C ASP A 387 16.32 42.59 -19.35
N LEU A 388 17.37 42.63 -20.19
CA LEU A 388 18.25 43.77 -20.55
C LEU A 388 19.71 43.78 -20.05
N GLN A 389 20.58 43.09 -20.80
CA GLN A 389 21.70 43.79 -21.45
C GLN A 389 21.67 43.67 -22.97
N THR A 390 20.82 44.49 -23.59
CA THR A 390 21.18 45.17 -24.84
C THR A 390 20.95 46.67 -24.62
N THR A 391 22.01 47.46 -24.77
CA THR A 391 22.02 48.88 -24.43
C THR A 391 21.60 49.76 -25.62
N CYS A 392 20.69 50.71 -25.38
CA CYS A 392 20.62 52.03 -26.02
C CYS A 392 19.79 53.00 -25.13
N PRO A 393 19.90 54.34 -25.31
CA PRO A 393 19.90 55.25 -24.15
C PRO A 393 18.57 55.97 -23.79
N ILE A 394 18.40 56.16 -22.47
CA ILE A 394 17.92 57.36 -21.72
C ILE A 394 16.72 58.16 -22.27
N GLU A 395 15.62 58.27 -21.49
CA GLU A 395 15.09 59.58 -21.03
C GLU A 395 14.11 59.52 -19.81
N THR A 396 14.49 60.23 -18.73
CA THR A 396 13.72 61.04 -17.75
C THR A 396 12.38 60.63 -17.08
N THR A 397 12.38 60.71 -15.73
CA THR A 397 11.31 61.20 -14.79
C THR A 397 9.98 60.41 -14.64
N SER A 398 9.28 60.35 -13.50
CA SER A 398 9.39 60.99 -12.15
C SER A 398 8.58 60.24 -11.06
N THR A 399 8.88 60.52 -9.78
CA THR A 399 8.11 60.39 -8.49
C THR A 399 6.57 60.21 -8.57
N SER A 400 5.82 59.60 -7.62
CA SER A 400 5.88 59.82 -6.14
C SER A 400 5.05 58.85 -5.25
N SER A 401 5.67 58.33 -4.18
CA SER A 401 5.24 58.18 -2.75
C SER A 401 3.77 58.08 -2.22
N SER A 402 3.70 57.45 -1.02
CA SER A 402 2.73 57.52 0.11
C SER A 402 1.71 56.36 0.21
N SER A 403 1.48 55.62 1.32
CA SER A 403 1.80 55.66 2.77
C SER A 403 0.73 56.25 3.72
N THR A 404 0.07 55.39 4.52
CA THR A 404 -0.48 55.75 5.84
C THR A 404 -0.54 54.55 6.81
N LYS A 405 -0.21 54.78 8.09
CA LYS A 405 -0.35 53.85 9.24
C LYS A 405 -1.37 54.40 10.25
N THR A 406 -2.08 53.51 10.95
CA THR A 406 -2.70 53.69 12.29
C THR A 406 -3.08 52.32 12.88
N THR A 407 -3.52 52.15 14.13
CA THR A 407 -2.75 52.26 15.39
C THR A 407 -3.31 51.23 16.41
N MET A 408 -2.50 50.82 17.40
CA MET A 408 -2.86 49.87 18.49
C MET A 408 -3.95 50.43 19.44
N THR A 409 -4.61 49.66 20.33
CA THR A 409 -4.07 49.24 21.65
C THR A 409 -5.10 48.41 22.46
N SER A 410 -4.68 47.32 23.13
CA SER A 410 -4.95 47.02 24.57
C SER A 410 -4.48 45.60 24.94
N VAL A 411 -4.15 45.39 26.22
CA VAL A 411 -3.56 44.15 26.78
C VAL A 411 -4.43 43.64 27.92
N THR A 412 -4.68 42.32 27.97
CA THR A 412 -5.12 41.63 29.20
C THR A 412 -4.52 40.22 29.28
N THR A 413 -4.54 39.63 30.47
CA THR A 413 -3.65 38.55 30.94
C THR A 413 -4.00 37.12 30.53
N SER A 414 -2.93 36.35 30.26
CA SER A 414 -2.74 34.89 30.36
C SER A 414 -3.95 34.01 30.72
N ALA A 415 -4.28 33.09 29.80
CA ALA A 415 -4.90 31.80 30.07
C ALA A 415 -4.10 30.71 29.33
N ALA A 416 -4.10 29.48 29.84
CA ALA A 416 -3.40 28.35 29.22
C ALA A 416 -3.93 28.07 27.78
N PRO A 417 -3.09 27.58 26.86
CA PRO A 417 -3.54 27.26 25.50
C PRO A 417 -4.63 26.18 25.56
N ALA A 418 -5.78 26.49 24.97
CA ALA A 418 -6.82 25.50 24.74
C ALA A 418 -6.30 24.44 23.75
N PRO A 419 -6.73 23.17 23.86
CA PRO A 419 -6.39 22.16 22.86
C PRO A 419 -6.86 22.63 21.48
N SER A 420 -6.03 22.42 20.45
CA SER A 420 -6.38 22.76 19.07
C SER A 420 -7.71 22.09 18.70
N PRO A 421 -8.69 22.82 18.15
CA PRO A 421 -9.82 22.16 17.53
C PRO A 421 -9.32 21.27 16.37
N TYR A 422 -9.99 20.14 16.15
CA TYR A 422 -9.84 19.39 14.91
C TYR A 422 -10.38 20.24 13.77
N GLU A 423 -9.50 20.75 12.91
CA GLU A 423 -9.93 21.31 11.62
C GLU A 423 -10.22 20.16 10.66
N THR A 424 -11.51 19.98 10.32
CA THR A 424 -11.89 19.19 9.15
C THR A 424 -11.42 19.92 7.90
N GLY A 425 -10.43 19.35 7.21
CA GLY A 425 -9.89 19.92 5.98
C GLY A 425 -10.96 20.20 4.94
N ASN A 426 -10.95 21.43 4.39
CA ASN A 426 -11.92 21.85 3.39
C ASN A 426 -11.54 21.29 2.01
N THR A 427 -12.33 20.33 1.52
CA THR A 427 -12.11 19.64 0.24
C THR A 427 -12.14 20.56 -0.99
N MET A 428 -12.64 21.79 -0.86
CA MET A 428 -12.67 22.79 -1.93
C MET A 428 -11.29 23.38 -2.29
N ASN A 429 -10.25 23.14 -1.48
CA ASN A 429 -8.89 23.65 -1.73
C ASN A 429 -7.96 22.62 -2.41
N ASN A 430 -8.45 21.42 -2.72
CA ASN A 430 -7.68 20.41 -3.43
C ASN A 430 -7.52 20.79 -4.91
N THR A 431 -6.29 20.83 -5.43
CA THR A 431 -6.01 20.99 -6.86
C THR A 431 -5.38 19.71 -7.43
N VAL A 432 -5.76 19.37 -8.67
CA VAL A 432 -5.36 18.14 -9.35
C VAL A 432 -4.60 18.50 -10.63
N SER A 433 -3.47 17.83 -10.86
CA SER A 433 -2.71 17.87 -12.12
C SER A 433 -2.69 16.48 -12.75
N CYS A 434 -3.31 16.32 -13.92
CA CYS A 434 -3.40 15.05 -14.64
C CYS A 434 -2.39 14.99 -15.81
N TYR A 435 -1.68 13.87 -15.94
CA TYR A 435 -0.81 13.59 -17.09
C TYR A 435 -1.58 12.82 -18.18
N GLY A 436 -1.58 13.37 -19.41
CA GLY A 436 -2.57 13.03 -20.42
C GLY A 436 -2.29 11.77 -21.26
N ARG A 437 -2.49 10.57 -20.71
CA ARG A 437 -2.86 9.37 -21.50
C ARG A 437 -3.90 8.49 -20.78
N GLY A 438 -5.06 8.38 -21.41
CA GLY A 438 -6.26 7.67 -20.96
C GLY A 438 -7.45 8.25 -21.73
N GLU A 439 -8.54 7.49 -21.89
CA GLU A 439 -9.74 8.00 -22.56
C GLU A 439 -10.53 8.91 -21.60
N THR A 440 -10.58 10.22 -21.90
CA THR A 440 -11.17 11.21 -21.00
C THR A 440 -12.63 11.49 -21.32
N THR A 441 -13.53 11.06 -20.45
CA THR A 441 -14.81 11.77 -20.23
C THR A 441 -14.58 12.79 -19.13
N GLU A 442 -14.91 14.06 -19.35
CA GLU A 442 -14.76 15.09 -18.31
C GLU A 442 -15.67 14.74 -17.11
N HIS A 443 -15.16 14.86 -15.87
CA HIS A 443 -15.96 14.63 -14.66
C HIS A 443 -17.26 15.46 -14.66
N THR A 444 -17.17 16.72 -15.09
CA THR A 444 -18.31 17.62 -15.28
C THR A 444 -19.38 17.08 -16.22
N ARG A 445 -19.02 16.27 -17.24
CA ARG A 445 -19.97 15.68 -18.20
C ARG A 445 -20.68 14.47 -17.63
N MET A 446 -19.98 13.61 -16.89
CA MET A 446 -20.63 12.52 -16.16
C MET A 446 -21.58 13.07 -15.09
N VAL A 447 -21.15 14.06 -14.31
CA VAL A 447 -22.01 14.76 -13.34
C VAL A 447 -23.19 15.43 -14.05
N SER A 448 -22.98 16.14 -15.16
CA SER A 448 -24.07 16.77 -15.91
C SER A 448 -25.07 15.76 -16.48
N ALA A 449 -24.61 14.60 -16.97
CA ALA A 449 -25.48 13.52 -17.44
C ALA A 449 -26.30 12.93 -16.29
N ALA A 450 -25.66 12.63 -15.14
CA ALA A 450 -26.34 12.15 -13.94
C ALA A 450 -27.37 13.16 -13.41
N THR A 451 -26.99 14.44 -13.24
CA THR A 451 -27.91 15.50 -12.82
C THR A 451 -29.05 15.69 -13.83
N SER A 452 -28.78 15.64 -15.14
CA SER A 452 -29.81 15.75 -16.17
C SER A 452 -30.77 14.56 -16.14
N PHE A 453 -30.27 13.35 -15.89
CA PHE A 453 -31.09 12.16 -15.70
C PHE A 453 -31.97 12.28 -14.46
N CYS A 454 -31.39 12.61 -13.30
CA CYS A 454 -32.11 12.82 -12.05
C CYS A 454 -33.19 13.89 -12.19
N ASN A 455 -32.88 15.07 -12.74
CA ASN A 455 -33.86 16.12 -13.01
C ASN A 455 -34.97 15.65 -13.97
N SER A 456 -34.65 14.77 -14.93
CA SER A 456 -35.63 14.25 -15.87
C SER A 456 -36.63 13.27 -15.24
N ILE A 457 -36.28 12.67 -14.09
CA ILE A 457 -37.10 11.71 -13.33
C ILE A 457 -37.58 12.27 -11.98
N GLU A 458 -37.21 13.51 -11.63
CA GLU A 458 -37.50 14.14 -10.32
C GLU A 458 -39.00 14.20 -9.99
N ASN A 459 -39.83 14.27 -11.03
CA ASN A 459 -41.30 14.34 -10.92
C ASN A 459 -41.97 13.05 -11.45
N ASP A 460 -41.20 12.00 -11.75
CA ASP A 460 -41.75 10.70 -12.11
C ASP A 460 -42.21 9.97 -10.86
N ASP A 461 -43.35 9.30 -10.93
CA ASP A 461 -43.79 8.39 -9.88
C ASP A 461 -42.95 7.09 -10.00
N LEU A 462 -41.91 6.95 -9.16
CA LEU A 462 -40.95 5.85 -9.16
C LEU A 462 -41.57 4.58 -8.54
N VAL A 463 -42.65 4.10 -9.17
CA VAL A 463 -43.46 2.97 -8.72
C VAL A 463 -43.06 1.64 -9.38
N GLU A 464 -43.74 0.56 -9.01
CA GLU A 464 -43.52 -0.77 -9.55
C GLU A 464 -43.61 -0.80 -11.09
N GLY A 465 -42.61 -1.42 -11.75
CA GLY A 465 -42.53 -1.49 -13.20
C GLY A 465 -41.91 -0.26 -13.88
N TYR A 466 -41.45 0.74 -13.12
CA TYR A 466 -40.76 1.91 -13.65
C TYR A 466 -39.52 1.51 -14.46
N PHE A 467 -39.41 1.99 -15.70
CA PHE A 467 -38.22 1.84 -16.54
C PHE A 467 -37.94 3.15 -17.28
N ARG A 468 -36.71 3.65 -17.18
CA ARG A 468 -36.24 4.85 -17.86
C ARG A 468 -34.81 4.65 -18.32
N SER A 469 -34.55 4.85 -19.60
CA SER A 469 -33.19 4.89 -20.17
C SER A 469 -33.03 6.17 -20.99
N ILE A 470 -31.93 6.89 -20.79
CA ILE A 470 -31.62 8.12 -21.53
C ILE A 470 -30.15 8.13 -21.94
N ASP A 471 -29.93 8.41 -23.21
CA ASP A 471 -28.62 8.57 -23.83
C ASP A 471 -28.23 10.06 -23.85
N PHE A 472 -27.08 10.37 -23.25
CA PHE A 472 -26.48 11.71 -23.24
C PHE A 472 -25.29 11.73 -24.21
N PRO A 473 -25.48 12.22 -25.46
CA PRO A 473 -24.40 12.32 -26.43
C PRO A 473 -23.45 13.46 -26.05
N TYR A 474 -22.16 13.25 -26.29
CA TYR A 474 -21.11 14.26 -26.10
C TYR A 474 -20.08 14.23 -27.24
N PRO A 475 -19.56 15.39 -27.68
CA PRO A 475 -18.51 15.43 -28.68
C PRO A 475 -17.20 14.88 -28.10
N TYR A 476 -16.51 14.02 -28.85
CA TYR A 476 -15.27 13.35 -28.45
C TYR A 476 -14.35 13.19 -29.67
N ASN A 477 -13.13 13.74 -29.64
CA ASN A 477 -12.08 13.56 -30.65
C ASN A 477 -12.55 13.63 -32.13
N GLY A 478 -13.48 14.53 -32.44
CA GLY A 478 -14.03 14.72 -33.80
C GLY A 478 -15.24 13.82 -34.15
N GLY A 479 -15.68 12.95 -33.25
CA GLY A 479 -16.91 12.17 -33.32
C GLY A 479 -17.89 12.47 -32.16
N LEU A 480 -18.85 11.57 -31.96
CA LEU A 480 -19.84 11.60 -30.88
C LEU A 480 -19.74 10.32 -30.04
N GLY A 481 -19.50 10.47 -28.74
CA GLY A 481 -19.68 9.42 -27.73
C GLY A 481 -21.02 9.56 -27.02
N THR A 482 -21.42 8.56 -26.23
CA THR A 482 -22.70 8.54 -25.52
C THR A 482 -22.52 7.99 -24.10
N VAL A 483 -23.15 8.64 -23.11
CA VAL A 483 -23.36 8.07 -21.77
C VAL A 483 -24.82 7.63 -21.66
N SER A 484 -25.07 6.34 -21.53
CA SER A 484 -26.43 5.79 -21.32
C SER A 484 -26.67 5.57 -19.82
N ILE A 485 -27.72 6.19 -19.27
CA ILE A 485 -28.15 5.98 -17.88
C ILE A 485 -29.50 5.28 -17.91
N THR A 486 -29.62 4.17 -17.19
CA THR A 486 -30.83 3.33 -17.15
C THR A 486 -31.21 3.04 -15.70
N VAL A 487 -32.48 3.27 -15.35
CA VAL A 487 -33.10 2.86 -14.08
C VAL A 487 -34.27 1.93 -14.39
N SER A 488 -34.37 0.84 -13.63
CA SER A 488 -35.49 -0.10 -13.71
C SER A 488 -35.88 -0.63 -12.32
N LEU A 489 -37.16 -0.51 -11.98
CA LEU A 489 -37.76 -1.03 -10.76
C LEU A 489 -38.61 -2.26 -11.10
N ILE A 490 -37.98 -3.43 -11.07
CA ILE A 490 -38.63 -4.72 -11.37
C ILE A 490 -39.03 -5.39 -10.05
N TYR A 491 -40.23 -5.97 -10.02
CA TYR A 491 -40.75 -6.66 -8.85
C TYR A 491 -39.94 -7.93 -8.51
N SER A 492 -39.79 -8.19 -7.22
CA SER A 492 -39.19 -9.40 -6.66
C SER A 492 -40.11 -9.93 -5.55
N GLU A 493 -40.68 -11.14 -5.72
CA GLU A 493 -41.57 -11.81 -4.74
C GLU A 493 -40.88 -12.23 -3.41
N LEU A 494 -39.72 -11.66 -3.08
CA LEU A 494 -39.05 -11.86 -1.80
C LEU A 494 -38.70 -10.50 -1.19
N GLY A 495 -39.28 -10.24 0.00
CA GLY A 495 -39.24 -8.95 0.68
C GLY A 495 -37.88 -8.62 1.29
N ALA A 496 -36.95 -8.17 0.47
CA ALA A 496 -35.75 -7.45 0.88
C ALA A 496 -35.61 -6.19 0.02
N ALA A 497 -35.56 -5.02 0.67
CA ALA A 497 -35.20 -3.79 -0.01
C ALA A 497 -33.70 -3.85 -0.36
N LYS A 498 -33.38 -3.92 -1.65
CA LYS A 498 -32.05 -3.57 -2.15
C LYS A 498 -31.98 -2.04 -2.28
N ILE A 499 -30.84 -1.47 -1.87
CA ILE A 499 -30.34 -0.17 -2.29
C ILE A 499 -29.24 -0.45 -3.31
#